data_AF-A0A966B5D5-F1
#
_entry.id   AF-A0A966B5D5-F1
#
_cell.length_a   1.000
_cell.length_b   1.000
_cell.length_c   1.000
_cell.angle_alpha   90.00
_cell.angle_beta   90.00
_cell.angle_gamma   90.00
#
_symmetry.space_group_name_H-M   'P 1'
#
loop_
_entity.id
_entity.type
_entity.pdbx_description
1 polymer ?
#
loop_
_entity_poly.entity_id
_entity_poly.type
_entity_poly.pdbx_seq_one_letter_code
_entity_poly.pdbx_strand_id
1 'polypeptide(L)' 'MLKGKLLHRPEETDGAKKTFETVLQLINSAKESIKIHMYVWRSDEIGNSIGEALFRAAERGVEINI' A
#
# COMPACT_ATOMS: atom_id res chain seq x y z
N MET A 1 16.78 -7.61 9.67
CA MET A 1 15.65 -6.81 10.23
C MET A 1 15.18 -5.85 9.16
N LEU A 2 13.95 -6.01 8.64
CA LEU A 2 13.37 -5.01 7.75
C LEU A 2 13.21 -3.72 8.55
N LYS A 3 13.95 -2.66 8.19
CA LYS A 3 13.75 -1.34 8.80
C LYS A 3 12.47 -0.76 8.21
N GLY A 4 11.39 -0.78 9.00
CA GLY A 4 10.18 -0.05 8.67
C GLY A 4 10.46 1.45 8.60
N LYS A 5 9.79 2.14 7.67
CA LYS A 5 9.80 3.60 7.57
C LYS A 5 8.34 4.07 7.58
N LEU A 6 8.07 5.13 8.35
CA LEU A 6 6.77 5.80 8.28
C LEU A 6 6.57 6.43 6.89
N LEU A 7 5.38 6.25 6.33
CA LEU A 7 5.02 6.79 5.02
C LEU A 7 4.54 8.25 5.09
N HIS A 8 4.32 8.76 6.29
CA HIS A 8 4.04 10.17 6.58
C HIS A 8 5.02 10.69 7.64
N ARG A 9 5.11 12.01 7.80
CA ARG A 9 5.94 12.60 8.86
C ARG A 9 5.16 12.66 10.17
N PRO A 10 5.77 12.36 11.33
CA PRO A 10 5.08 12.41 12.63
C PRO A 10 4.47 13.78 12.96
N GLU A 11 5.02 14.86 12.38
CA GLU A 11 4.60 16.24 12.63
C GLU A 11 3.41 16.68 11.76
N GLU A 12 2.99 15.86 10.79
CA GLU A 12 1.82 16.14 9.94
C GLU A 12 0.52 15.89 10.71
N THR A 13 -0.40 16.86 10.68
CA THR A 13 -1.68 16.82 11.43
C THR A 13 -2.65 15.76 10.92
N ASP A 14 -2.55 15.35 9.66
CA ASP A 14 -3.27 14.21 9.08
C ASP A 14 -2.34 13.43 8.17
N GLY A 15 -1.77 12.35 8.71
CA GLY A 15 -0.91 11.43 7.97
C GLY A 15 -1.66 10.46 7.06
N ALA A 16 -3.00 10.37 7.15
CA ALA A 16 -3.76 9.30 6.50
C ALA A 16 -3.74 9.44 4.98
N LYS A 17 -4.14 10.61 4.46
CA LYS A 17 -4.14 10.87 3.01
C LYS A 17 -2.75 10.63 2.39
N LYS A 18 -1.72 11.20 3.01
CA LYS A 18 -0.34 11.06 2.52
C LYS A 18 0.14 9.62 2.56
N THR A 19 -0.23 8.88 3.59
CA THR A 19 0.08 7.45 3.73
C THR A 19 -0.54 6.66 2.60
N PHE A 20 -1.85 6.81 2.34
CA PHE A 20 -2.53 6.06 1.28
C PHE A 20 -2.02 6.42 -0.12
N GLU A 21 -1.75 7.70 -0.39
CA GLU A 21 -1.10 8.12 -1.64
C GLU A 21 0.27 7.43 -1.82
N THR A 22 1.07 7.37 -0.77
CA THR A 22 2.39 6.73 -0.80
C THR A 22 2.27 5.22 -0.98
N VAL A 23 1.31 4.57 -0.32
CA VAL A 23 1.02 3.14 -0.52
C VAL A 23 0.69 2.85 -1.98
N LEU A 24 -0.19 3.65 -2.60
CA LEU A 24 -0.54 3.48 -4.02
C LEU A 24 0.67 3.68 -4.94
N GLN A 25 1.52 4.68 -4.66
CA GLN A 25 2.76 4.89 -5.42
C GLN A 25 3.72 3.69 -5.32
N LEU A 26 3.87 3.10 -4.13
CA LEU A 26 4.71 1.92 -3.92
C LEU A 26 4.16 0.70 -4.66
N ILE A 27 2.84 0.45 -4.58
CA ILE A 27 2.20 -0.65 -5.31
C ILE A 27 2.36 -0.49 -6.83
N ASN A 28 2.20 0.73 -7.35
CA ASN A 28 2.32 1.00 -8.79
C ASN A 28 3.75 0.85 -9.31
N SER A 29 4.76 1.10 -8.46
CA SER A 29 6.18 1.02 -8.84
C SER A 29 6.83 -0.34 -8.56
N ALA A 30 6.22 -1.18 -7.71
CA ALA A 30 6.72 -2.52 -7.38
C ALA A 30 6.92 -3.40 -8.62
N LYS A 31 8.00 -4.20 -8.57
CA LYS A 31 8.46 -5.03 -9.70
C LYS A 31 8.51 -6.53 -9.40
N GLU A 32 8.73 -6.91 -8.14
CA GLU A 32 8.97 -8.32 -7.78
C GLU A 32 7.89 -8.85 -6.84
N SER A 33 7.75 -8.26 -5.65
CA SER A 33 6.76 -8.70 -4.67
C SER A 33 6.23 -7.56 -3.81
N ILE A 34 5.02 -7.75 -3.28
CA ILE A 34 4.38 -6.91 -2.27
C ILE A 34 3.89 -7.82 -1.15
N LYS A 35 4.33 -7.51 0.08
CA LYS A 35 3.86 -8.17 1.31
C LYS A 35 3.11 -7.17 2.15
N ILE A 36 1.87 -7.48 2.51
CA ILE A 36 1.04 -6.60 3.32
C ILE A 36 0.76 -7.26 4.65
N HIS A 37 1.05 -6.55 5.73
CA HIS A 37 0.65 -6.94 7.07
C HIS A 37 -0.33 -5.90 7.59
N MET A 38 -1.57 -6.30 7.83
CA MET A 38 -2.63 -5.39 8.24
C MET A 38 -3.49 -6.01 9.34
N TYR A 39 -4.05 -5.16 10.19
CA TYR A 39 -5.05 -5.59 11.18
C TYR A 39 -6.46 -5.65 10.58
N VAL A 40 -6.80 -4.70 9.69
CA VAL A 40 -8.13 -4.59 9.08
C VAL A 40 -8.01 -4.21 7.60
N TRP A 41 -8.69 -4.98 6.74
CA TRP A 41 -9.06 -4.58 5.38
C TRP A 41 -10.55 -4.26 5.35
N ARG A 42 -10.92 -3.11 4.78
CA ARG A 42 -12.33 -2.71 4.62
C ARG A 42 -12.70 -2.68 3.14
N SER A 43 -13.93 -3.06 2.82
CA SER A 43 -14.50 -2.81 1.49
C SER A 43 -15.12 -1.41 1.46
N ASP A 44 -14.26 -0.40 1.47
CA ASP A 44 -14.61 1.01 1.29
C ASP A 44 -13.81 1.62 0.15
N GLU A 45 -13.98 2.91 -0.10
CA GLU A 45 -13.28 3.63 -1.18
C GLU A 45 -11.76 3.41 -1.15
N ILE A 46 -11.15 3.44 0.04
CA ILE A 46 -9.70 3.32 0.20
C ILE A 46 -9.27 1.86 -0.01
N GLY A 47 -9.92 0.91 0.66
CA GLY A 47 -9.60 -0.50 0.53
C GLY A 47 -9.82 -1.03 -0.89
N ASN A 48 -10.88 -0.59 -1.57
CA ASN A 48 -11.13 -0.93 -2.96
C ASN A 48 -10.05 -0.31 -3.88
N SER A 49 -9.66 0.95 -3.67
CA SER A 49 -8.59 1.60 -4.45
C SER A 49 -7.25 0.87 -4.32
N ILE A 50 -6.89 0.42 -3.12
CA ILE A 50 -5.67 -0.38 -2.89
C ILE A 50 -5.82 -1.76 -3.54
N GLY A 51 -6.97 -2.41 -3.39
CA GLY A 51 -7.27 -3.71 -4.01
C GLY A 51 -7.11 -3.69 -5.52
N GLU A 52 -7.65 -2.69 -6.20
CA GLU A 52 -7.49 -2.50 -7.64
C GLU A 52 -6.01 -2.27 -8.03
N ALA A 53 -5.26 -1.50 -7.23
CA ALA A 53 -3.84 -1.28 -7.49
C ALA A 53 -3.03 -2.58 -7.35
N LEU A 54 -3.34 -3.41 -6.35
CA LEU A 54 -2.71 -4.72 -6.16
C LEU A 54 -3.09 -5.69 -7.30
N PHE A 55 -4.35 -5.67 -7.74
CA PHE A 55 -4.80 -6.45 -8.89
C PHE A 55 -3.97 -6.09 -10.15
N ARG A 56 -3.85 -4.79 -10.46
CA ARG A 56 -3.00 -4.31 -11.55
C ARG A 56 -1.51 -4.65 -11.35
N ALA A 57 -1.04 -4.79 -10.11
CA ALA A 57 0.33 -5.24 -9.84
C ALA A 57 0.51 -6.73 -10.13
N ALA A 58 -0.47 -7.56 -9.74
CA ALA A 58 -0.49 -8.98 -10.06
C ALA A 58 -0.53 -9.21 -11.59
N GLU A 59 -1.29 -8.42 -12.35
CA GLU A 59 -1.30 -8.47 -13.82
C GLU A 59 0.07 -8.19 -14.45
N ARG A 60 0.92 -7.39 -13.79
CA ARG A 60 2.31 -7.14 -14.21
C ARG A 60 3.27 -8.26 -13.83
N GLY A 61 2.79 -9.30 -13.13
CA GLY A 61 3.60 -10.41 -12.63
C GLY A 61 4.21 -10.19 -11.24
N VAL A 62 3.78 -9.16 -10.50
CA VAL A 62 4.24 -8.93 -9.12
C VAL A 62 3.59 -9.95 -8.18
N GLU A 63 4.38 -10.62 -7.35
CA GLU A 63 3.87 -11.55 -6.33
C GLU A 63 3.18 -10.78 -5.20
N ILE A 64 1.93 -11.13 -4.88
CA ILE A 64 1.15 -10.48 -3.83
C ILE A 64 0.92 -11.45 -2.68
N ASN A 65 1.31 -11.05 -1.47
CA ASN A 65 1.04 -11.78 -0.23
C ASN A 65 0.40 -10.81 0.77
N ILE A 66 -0.80 -11.15 1.25
CA ILE A 66 -1.62 -10.34 2.17
C ILE A 66 -1.91 -11.18 3.41
#